data_AF-A0A959S0T1-F1
#
_entry.id   AF-A0A959S0T1-F1
#
_cell.length_a   1.000
_cell.length_b   1.000
_cell.length_c   1.000
_cell.angle_alpha   90.00
_cell.angle_beta   90.00
_cell.angle_gamma   90.00
#
_symmetry.space_group_name_H-M   'P 1'
#
loop_
_entity.id
_entity.type
_entity.pdbx_description
1 polymer ?
#
loop_
_entity_poly.entity_id
_entity_poly.type
_entity_poly.pdbx_seq_one_letter_code
_entity_poly.pdbx_strand_id
1 'polypeptide(L)'
;AGGLSFIAHPGKMKESILQNLIHLGVDGIEVVHSSHKKYQQKFYKGIVNQYCLLESGGSDFHGGMRSDETNLGKYYVSASVLDGIKKSLRTKKSNSI
;
A
#
# COMPACT_ATOMS: atom_id res chain seq x y z
N ALA A 1 -11.80 6.29 14.93
CA ALA A 1 -10.36 5.96 14.79
C ALA A 1 -9.68 7.05 13.94
N GLY A 2 -8.35 7.23 14.05
CA GLY A 2 -7.59 8.34 13.42
C GLY A 2 -6.35 7.89 12.64
N GLY A 3 -6.47 6.75 11.96
CA GLY A 3 -5.41 6.13 11.15
C GLY A 3 -5.53 6.45 9.66
N LEU A 4 -4.63 5.85 8.89
CA LEU A 4 -4.65 5.85 7.42
C LEU A 4 -5.11 4.48 6.91
N SER A 5 -5.88 4.46 5.83
CA SER A 5 -6.39 3.26 5.17
C SER A 5 -5.59 2.94 3.91
N PHE A 6 -5.19 1.68 3.75
CA PHE A 6 -4.44 1.20 2.59
C PHE A 6 -5.12 -0.01 1.96
N ILE A 7 -5.15 -0.04 0.63
CA ILE A 7 -5.59 -1.22 -0.13
C ILE A 7 -4.42 -2.22 -0.19
N ALA A 8 -4.55 -3.35 0.50
CA ALA A 8 -3.54 -4.41 0.52
C ALA A 8 -3.59 -5.27 -0.74
N HIS A 9 -2.41 -5.63 -1.26
CA HIS A 9 -2.17 -6.53 -2.39
C HIS A 9 -3.28 -6.52 -3.47
N PRO A 10 -3.54 -5.35 -4.11
CA PRO A 10 -4.64 -5.17 -5.08
C PRO A 10 -4.58 -6.09 -6.30
N GLY A 11 -3.44 -6.76 -6.55
CA GLY A 11 -3.31 -7.72 -7.66
C GLY A 11 -4.35 -8.86 -7.67
N LYS A 12 -5.05 -9.09 -6.56
CA LYS A 12 -6.09 -10.13 -6.42
C LYS A 12 -7.53 -9.62 -6.57
N MET A 13 -7.74 -8.32 -6.81
CA MET A 13 -9.08 -7.72 -6.91
C MET A 13 -9.38 -7.18 -8.31
N LYS A 14 -10.67 -7.00 -8.61
CA LYS A 14 -11.10 -6.34 -9.85
C LYS A 14 -10.76 -4.85 -9.80
N GLU A 15 -10.32 -4.30 -10.93
CA GLU A 15 -9.96 -2.88 -11.04
C GLU A 15 -11.12 -1.94 -10.72
N SER A 16 -12.36 -2.32 -11.06
CA SER A 16 -13.55 -1.53 -10.70
C SER A 16 -13.71 -1.35 -9.18
N ILE A 17 -13.36 -2.37 -8.40
CA ILE A 17 -13.40 -2.27 -6.93
C ILE A 17 -12.28 -1.36 -6.43
N LEU A 18 -11.07 -1.48 -7.00
CA LEU A 18 -9.96 -0.59 -6.70
C LEU A 18 -10.34 0.88 -6.95
N GLN A 19 -10.91 1.18 -8.13
CA GLN A 19 -11.38 2.52 -8.47
C GLN A 19 -12.45 2.99 -7.50
N ASN A 20 -13.45 2.17 -7.15
CA ASN A 20 -14.47 2.55 -6.18
C ASN A 20 -13.88 2.90 -4.81
N LEU A 21 -12.91 2.13 -4.31
CA LEU A 21 -12.25 2.41 -3.03
C LEU A 21 -11.44 3.71 -3.07
N ILE A 22 -10.78 4.00 -4.20
CA ILE A 22 -10.10 5.29 -4.41
C ILE A 22 -11.10 6.44 -4.31
N HIS A 23 -12.27 6.34 -4.97
CA HIS A 23 -13.31 7.37 -4.88
C HIS A 23 -13.93 7.52 -3.48
N LEU A 24 -13.89 6.46 -2.66
CA LEU A 24 -14.32 6.50 -1.25
C LEU A 24 -13.28 7.11 -0.31
N GLY A 25 -12.09 7.48 -0.82
CA GLY A 25 -11.09 8.24 -0.05
C GLY A 25 -10.13 7.39 0.77
N VAL A 26 -9.68 6.24 0.24
CA VAL A 26 -8.52 5.54 0.82
C VAL A 26 -7.27 6.44 0.79
N ASP A 27 -6.36 6.24 1.74
CA ASP A 27 -5.15 7.07 1.86
C ASP A 27 -3.98 6.52 1.04
N GLY A 28 -3.97 5.23 0.71
CA GLY A 28 -2.87 4.61 -0.01
C GLY A 28 -3.14 3.23 -0.58
N ILE A 29 -2.15 2.73 -1.33
CA ILE A 29 -2.17 1.43 -1.99
C ILE A 29 -0.84 0.71 -1.71
N GLU A 30 -0.91 -0.59 -1.46
CA GLU A 30 0.27 -1.44 -1.40
C GLU A 30 0.83 -1.68 -2.80
N VAL A 31 2.04 -1.16 -3.05
CA VAL A 31 2.73 -1.30 -4.34
C VAL A 31 3.71 -2.45 -4.30
N VAL A 32 4.55 -2.54 -3.25
CA VAL A 32 5.57 -3.58 -3.11
C VAL A 32 5.00 -4.74 -2.31
N HIS A 33 4.78 -5.88 -2.95
CA HIS A 33 4.23 -7.08 -2.31
C HIS A 33 4.80 -8.36 -2.93
N SER A 34 4.85 -9.44 -2.14
CA SER A 34 5.37 -10.75 -2.56
C SER A 34 4.65 -11.34 -3.78
N SER A 35 3.35 -11.06 -3.89
CA SER A 35 2.51 -11.50 -5.02
C SER A 35 2.55 -10.57 -6.25
N HIS A 36 3.21 -9.41 -6.18
CA HIS A 36 3.22 -8.45 -7.29
C HIS A 36 4.41 -8.66 -8.22
N LYS A 37 4.11 -8.89 -9.51
CA LYS A 37 5.10 -8.84 -10.58
C LYS A 37 5.56 -7.40 -10.83
N LYS A 38 6.75 -7.21 -11.42
CA LYS A 38 7.31 -5.87 -11.71
C LYS A 38 6.34 -4.95 -12.47
N TYR A 39 5.57 -5.48 -13.41
CA TYR A 39 4.59 -4.69 -14.16
C TYR A 39 3.41 -4.23 -13.28
N GLN A 40 2.99 -5.04 -12.30
CA GLN A 40 1.94 -4.68 -11.34
C GLN A 40 2.44 -3.58 -10.40
N GLN A 41 3.68 -3.69 -9.92
CA GLN A 41 4.29 -2.63 -9.11
C GLN A 41 4.34 -1.30 -9.89
N LYS A 42 4.77 -1.34 -11.16
CA LYS A 42 4.77 -0.15 -12.04
C LYS A 42 3.36 0.42 -12.24
N PHE A 43 2.37 -0.45 -12.46
CA PHE A 43 0.98 -0.07 -12.62
C PHE A 43 0.42 0.62 -11.37
N TYR A 44 0.55 0.01 -10.19
CA TYR A 44 0.06 0.60 -8.94
C TYR A 44 0.83 1.86 -8.54
N LYS A 45 2.13 1.93 -8.83
CA LYS A 45 2.90 3.18 -8.67
C LYS A 45 2.34 4.30 -9.57
N GLY A 46 1.91 3.98 -10.78
CA GLY A 46 1.21 4.90 -11.68
C GLY A 46 -0.09 5.42 -11.07
N ILE A 47 -0.92 4.53 -10.52
CA ILE A 47 -2.18 4.89 -9.83
C ILE A 47 -1.90 5.79 -8.62
N VAL A 48 -0.92 5.41 -7.79
CA VAL A 48 -0.50 6.21 -6.63
C VAL A 48 -0.17 7.64 -7.03
N ASN A 49 0.60 7.81 -8.11
CA ASN A 49 0.96 9.14 -8.62
C ASN A 49 -0.24 9.89 -9.23
N GLN A 50 -1.10 9.19 -9.98
CA GLN A 50 -2.26 9.80 -10.65
C GLN A 50 -3.29 10.35 -9.66
N TYR A 51 -3.52 9.63 -8.56
CA TYR A 51 -4.54 9.98 -7.56
C TYR A 51 -3.95 10.62 -6.29
N CYS A 52 -2.67 10.98 -6.30
CA CYS A 52 -1.96 11.57 -5.16
C CYS A 52 -2.09 10.74 -3.86
N LEU A 53 -2.09 9.41 -3.99
CA LEU A 53 -2.20 8.48 -2.87
C LEU A 53 -0.83 8.22 -2.23
N LEU A 54 -0.83 7.54 -1.08
CA LEU A 54 0.38 7.01 -0.46
C LEU A 54 0.72 5.61 -1.01
N GLU A 55 2.01 5.30 -1.02
CA GLU A 55 2.52 3.95 -1.29
C GLU A 55 2.82 3.23 0.02
N SER A 56 2.53 1.93 0.07
CA SER A 56 3.02 1.02 1.11
C SER A 56 3.64 -0.24 0.49
N GLY A 57 4.22 -1.08 1.34
CA GLY A 57 4.75 -2.38 0.93
C GLY A 57 5.04 -3.29 2.11
N GLY A 58 4.93 -4.58 1.85
CA GLY A 58 5.15 -5.64 2.83
C GLY A 58 5.26 -7.00 2.16
N SER A 59 5.88 -7.95 2.86
CA SER A 59 6.00 -9.32 2.38
C SER A 59 4.72 -10.13 2.51
N ASP A 60 3.82 -9.69 3.39
CA ASP A 60 2.70 -10.49 3.91
C ASP A 60 3.19 -11.86 4.40
N PHE A 61 4.31 -11.83 5.13
CA PHE A 61 4.98 -13.03 5.64
C PHE A 61 4.14 -13.69 6.75
N HIS A 62 3.86 -14.98 6.58
CA HIS A 62 3.11 -15.79 7.55
C HIS A 62 3.93 -16.95 8.14
N GLY A 63 5.07 -17.30 7.53
CA GLY A 63 5.88 -18.44 7.93
C GLY A 63 5.21 -19.79 7.68
N GLY A 64 5.92 -20.86 8.06
CA GLY A 64 5.37 -22.21 8.10
C GLY A 64 4.83 -22.71 6.76
N MET A 65 3.55 -23.12 6.74
CA MET A 65 2.94 -23.90 5.65
C MET A 65 2.82 -23.18 4.29
N ARG A 66 3.10 -21.87 4.23
CA ARG A 66 3.07 -21.10 2.97
C ARG A 66 4.39 -21.12 2.20
N SER A 67 5.43 -21.76 2.76
CA SER A 67 6.77 -21.81 2.16
C SER A 67 7.29 -20.42 1.76
N ASP A 68 7.04 -19.43 2.62
CA ASP A 68 7.38 -18.03 2.43
C ASP A 68 8.51 -17.56 3.38
N GLU A 69 9.28 -18.49 3.94
CA GLU A 69 10.33 -18.26 4.95
C GLU A 69 11.37 -17.22 4.52
N THR A 70 11.60 -17.11 3.21
CA THR A 70 12.56 -16.17 2.61
C THR A 70 11.98 -14.77 2.34
N ASN A 71 10.68 -14.56 2.56
CA ASN A 71 10.03 -13.30 2.24
C ASN A 71 10.17 -12.26 3.35
N LEU A 72 10.43 -12.67 4.60
CA LEU A 72 10.62 -11.73 5.71
C LEU A 72 11.77 -10.75 5.40
N GLY A 73 11.49 -9.45 5.46
CA GLY A 73 12.45 -8.38 5.17
C GLY A 73 12.82 -8.20 3.69
N LYS A 74 12.30 -9.03 2.77
CA LYS A 74 12.63 -8.96 1.33
C LYS A 74 11.78 -7.96 0.55
N TYR A 75 10.56 -7.71 1.01
CA TYR A 75 9.62 -6.77 0.41
C TYR A 75 9.43 -5.60 1.36
N TYR A 76 10.03 -4.48 1.02
CA TYR A 76 10.09 -3.29 1.86
C TYR A 76 9.94 -2.04 1.00
N VAL A 77 9.62 -0.93 1.66
CA VAL A 77 9.65 0.41 1.09
C VAL A 77 10.83 1.19 1.67
N SER A 78 11.30 2.21 0.97
CA SER A 78 12.35 3.09 1.48
C SER A 78 11.86 3.87 2.71
N ALA A 79 12.81 4.32 3.54
CA ALA A 79 12.50 5.18 4.68
C ALA A 79 11.72 6.44 4.27
N SER A 80 12.01 7.01 3.10
CA SER A 80 11.29 8.17 2.57
C SER A 80 9.79 7.92 2.34
N VAL A 81 9.40 6.71 1.93
CA VAL A 81 7.97 6.35 1.80
C VAL A 81 7.32 6.33 3.18
N LEU A 82 7.98 5.73 4.18
CA LEU A 82 7.49 5.71 5.56
C LEU A 82 7.38 7.13 6.15
N ASP A 83 8.32 8.01 5.86
CA ASP A 83 8.28 9.41 6.31
C ASP A 83 7.10 10.17 5.70
N GLY A 84 6.78 9.89 4.42
CA GLY A 84 5.56 10.36 3.77
C GLY A 84 4.29 9.92 4.50
N ILE A 85 4.18 8.63 4.82
CA ILE A 85 3.04 8.08 5.58
C ILE A 85 2.93 8.77 6.96
N LYS A 86 4.04 8.89 7.69
CA LYS A 86 4.06 9.57 9.00
C LYS A 86 3.61 11.03 8.90
N LYS A 87 4.01 11.74 7.84
CA LYS A 87 3.59 13.12 7.59
C LYS A 87 2.08 13.21 7.36
N SER A 88 1.53 12.39 6.46
CA SER A 88 0.09 12.37 6.19
C SER A 88 -0.75 12.00 7.41
N LEU A 89 -0.27 11.07 8.24
CA LEU A 89 -0.93 10.70 9.50
C LEU A 89 -1.03 11.90 10.46
N ARG A 90 0.04 12.70 10.59
CA ARG A 90 0.02 13.92 11.40
C ARG A 90 -0.99 14.94 10.87
N THR A 91 -0.99 15.19 9.56
CA THR A 91 -1.93 16.12 8.92
C THR A 91 -3.39 15.70 9.11
N LYS A 92 -3.70 14.41 8.93
CA LYS A 92 -5.07 13.90 9.10
C LYS A 92 -5.58 14.07 10.52
N LYS A 93 -4.72 13.87 11.53
CA LYS A 93 -5.04 14.13 12.93
C LYS A 93 -5.33 15.61 13.20
N SER A 94 -4.56 16.53 12.61
CA SER A 94 -4.78 17.98 12.76
C SER A 94 -6.09 18.47 12.13
N ASN A 95 -6.51 17.86 11.03
CA ASN A 95 -7.75 18.25 10.33
C ASN A 95 -9.03 17.60 10.90
N SER A 96 -8.89 16.71 11.89
CA SER A 96 -10.01 16.01 12.52
C SER A 96 -10.44 16.63 13.86
N ILE A 97 -9.97 17.87 14.14
CA ILE A 97 -10.26 18.70 15.31
C ILE A 97 -11.09 19.89 14.84
#